data_AF-A0AAD8YP07-F1
#
_entry.id   AF-A0AAD8YP07-F1
#
_cell.length_a   1.000
_cell.length_b   1.000
_cell.length_c   1.000
_cell.angle_alpha   90.00
_cell.angle_beta   90.00
_cell.angle_gamma   90.00
#
_symmetry.space_group_name_H-M   'P 1'
#
loop_
_entity.id
_entity.type
_entity.pdbx_description
1 polymer ?
#
loop_
_entity_poly.entity_id
_entity_poly.type
_entity_poly.pdbx_seq_one_letter_code
_entity_poly.pdbx_strand_id
1 'polypeptide(L)'
;MMLACSCSPNLELLILKFCPFYLPREFTSVIVNTVYIPPQANMDTALCEIHEAVAQFQPQHRDAALNVVGDFNSANLKHAVPNLYQHITFPTKEKRTLDHCYTPY
;
A
#
# COMPACT_ATOMS: atom_id res chain seq x y z
N MET A 1 10.94 2.20 11.87
CA MET A 1 11.98 1.38 11.21
C MET A 1 11.60 1.25 9.75
N MET A 2 12.53 1.55 8.83
CA MET A 2 12.35 1.29 7.41
C MET A 2 12.52 -0.21 7.16
N LEU A 3 11.55 -0.85 6.52
CA LEU A 3 11.61 -2.27 6.14
C LEU A 3 12.16 -2.45 4.72
N ALA A 4 11.70 -1.61 3.79
CA ALA A 4 12.17 -1.61 2.41
C ALA A 4 11.97 -0.24 1.75
N CYS A 5 12.78 0.03 0.74
CA CYS A 5 12.62 1.15 -0.19
C CYS A 5 13.01 0.63 -1.58
N SER A 6 12.12 0.77 -2.56
CA SER A 6 12.37 0.38 -3.94
C SER A 6 11.85 1.44 -4.90
N CYS A 7 12.57 1.62 -6.00
CA CYS A 7 12.24 2.56 -7.05
C CYS A 7 12.48 1.85 -8.38
N SER A 8 11.41 1.64 -9.13
CA SER A 8 11.40 1.09 -10.48
C SER A 8 10.73 2.09 -11.42
N PRO A 9 10.84 1.90 -12.75
CA PRO A 9 10.09 2.71 -13.71
C PRO A 9 8.56 2.66 -13.52
N ASN A 10 8.06 1.63 -12.83
CA ASN A 10 6.63 1.39 -12.65
C ASN A 10 6.13 1.71 -11.24
N LEU A 11 7.01 1.70 -10.24
CA LEU A 11 6.63 1.80 -8.84
C LEU A 11 7.75 2.44 -7.99
N GLU A 12 7.37 3.43 -7.21
CA GLU A 12 8.13 3.89 -6.06
C GLU A 12 7.42 3.41 -4.79
N LEU A 13 8.13 2.64 -3.97
CA LEU A 13 7.57 1.98 -2.80
C LEU A 13 8.46 2.21 -1.58
N LEU A 14 7.85 2.66 -0.49
CA LEU A 14 8.48 2.78 0.81
C LEU A 14 7.69 2.00 1.85
N ILE A 15 8.33 1.08 2.56
CA ILE A 15 7.68 0.28 3.61
C ILE A 15 8.26 0.67 4.95
N LEU A 16 7.39 1.15 5.83
CA LEU A 16 7.74 1.57 7.18
C LEU A 16 6.98 0.74 8.21
N LYS A 17 7.68 0.34 9.27
CA LYS A 17 7.08 -0.24 10.47
C LYS A 17 7.31 0.67 11.67
N PHE A 18 6.26 0.93 12.44
CA PHE A 18 6.37 1.68 13.69
C PHE A 18 5.35 1.18 14.71
N CYS A 19 5.60 1.46 15.99
CA CYS A 19 4.76 1.07 17.10
C CYS A 19 4.38 2.33 17.88
N PRO A 20 3.26 2.99 17.54
CA PRO A 20 2.73 4.09 18.33
C PRO A 20 2.43 3.65 19.77
N PHE A 21 2.58 4.57 20.73
CA PHE A 21 2.25 4.29 22.14
C PHE A 21 0.78 3.91 22.35
N TYR A 22 -0.11 4.39 21.49
CA TYR A 22 -1.55 4.16 21.57
C TYR A 22 -2.04 3.47 20.29
N LEU A 23 -2.12 2.15 20.34
CA LEU A 23 -2.72 1.32 19.30
C LEU A 23 -3.99 0.60 19.82
N PRO A 24 -4.93 0.25 18.92
CA PRO A 24 -5.96 -0.73 19.24
C PRO A 24 -5.33 -2.01 19.79
N ARG A 25 -5.99 -2.63 20.76
CA ARG A 25 -5.46 -3.80 21.49
C ARG A 25 -5.07 -4.97 20.57
N GLU A 26 -5.67 -5.06 19.40
CA GLU A 26 -5.44 -6.12 18.41
C GLU A 26 -4.09 -6.00 17.69
N PHE A 27 -3.45 -4.82 17.70
CA PHE A 27 -2.24 -4.57 16.92
C PHE A 27 -1.04 -4.23 17.81
N THR A 28 0.11 -4.83 17.49
CA THR A 28 1.39 -4.58 18.14
C THR A 28 2.21 -3.50 17.44
N SER A 29 1.89 -3.21 16.17
CA SER A 29 2.57 -2.22 15.35
C SER A 29 1.72 -1.86 14.14
N VAL A 30 2.20 -0.90 13.36
CA VAL A 30 1.61 -0.50 12.07
C VAL A 30 2.68 -0.67 11.00
N ILE A 31 2.27 -1.23 9.86
CA ILE A 31 3.05 -1.23 8.62
C ILE A 31 2.33 -0.36 7.60
N VAL A 32 3.06 0.61 7.08
CA VAL A 32 2.61 1.49 6.02
C VAL A 32 3.47 1.23 4.79
N ASN A 33 2.81 0.86 3.70
CA ASN A 33 3.38 0.75 2.37
C ASN A 33 2.96 1.99 1.60
N THR A 34 3.88 2.92 1.43
CA THR A 34 3.66 4.16 0.68
C THR A 34 3.97 3.92 -0.79
N VAL A 35 2.98 4.11 -1.65
CA VAL A 35 3.02 3.78 -3.08
C VAL A 35 2.95 5.05 -3.92
N TYR A 36 3.79 5.15 -4.94
CA TYR A 36 3.61 6.08 -6.04
C TYR A 36 3.81 5.34 -7.37
N ILE A 37 2.78 5.35 -8.22
CA ILE A 37 2.80 4.74 -9.55
C ILE A 37 2.88 5.87 -10.58
N PRO A 38 3.97 6.00 -11.36
CA PRO A 38 4.08 7.02 -12.39
C PRO A 38 2.94 6.94 -13.44
N PRO A 39 2.49 8.06 -14.04
CA PRO A 39 1.39 8.06 -15.02
C PRO A 39 1.64 7.22 -16.28
N GLN A 40 2.91 6.96 -16.61
CA GLN A 40 3.33 6.16 -17.77
C GLN A 40 3.74 4.73 -17.41
N ALA A 41 3.57 4.33 -16.14
CA ALA A 41 3.94 3.02 -15.66
C ALA A 41 3.11 1.91 -16.31
N ASN A 42 3.71 0.73 -16.46
CA ASN A 42 2.96 -0.48 -16.72
C ASN A 42 2.20 -0.88 -15.45
N MET A 43 0.87 -0.81 -15.50
CA MET A 43 0.02 -1.08 -14.34
C MET A 43 0.13 -2.51 -13.84
N ASP A 44 0.21 -3.50 -14.73
CA ASP A 44 0.29 -4.91 -14.32
C ASP A 44 1.61 -5.19 -13.61
N THR A 45 2.72 -4.62 -14.10
CA THR A 45 4.03 -4.72 -13.46
C THR A 45 4.03 -4.01 -12.11
N ALA A 46 3.50 -2.79 -12.01
CA ALA A 46 3.40 -2.07 -10.74
C ALA A 46 2.59 -2.84 -9.69
N LEU A 47 1.43 -3.40 -10.10
CA LEU A 47 0.59 -4.20 -9.21
C LEU A 47 1.27 -5.51 -8.77
N CYS A 48 2.03 -6.15 -9.66
CA CYS A 48 2.83 -7.34 -9.33
C CYS A 48 3.91 -7.01 -8.30
N GLU A 49 4.67 -5.92 -8.50
CA GLU A 49 5.70 -5.45 -7.57
C GLU A 49 5.10 -5.12 -6.19
N ILE A 50 3.93 -4.46 -6.13
CA ILE A 50 3.22 -4.21 -4.86
C ILE A 50 2.81 -5.54 -4.20
N HIS A 51 2.22 -6.47 -4.96
CA HIS A 51 1.78 -7.76 -4.43
C HIS A 51 2.95 -8.55 -3.84
N GLU A 52 4.08 -8.62 -4.55
CA GLU A 52 5.29 -9.31 -4.09
C GLU A 52 5.82 -8.70 -2.80
N ALA A 53 5.88 -7.37 -2.71
CA ALA A 53 6.33 -6.69 -1.51
C ALA A 53 5.40 -6.95 -0.31
N VAL A 54 4.08 -6.86 -0.51
CA VAL A 54 3.09 -7.18 0.54
C VAL A 54 3.21 -8.64 0.98
N ALA A 55 3.31 -9.57 0.03
CA ALA A 55 3.46 -11.00 0.31
C ALA A 55 4.76 -11.33 1.05
N GLN A 56 5.83 -10.55 0.83
CA GLN A 56 7.10 -10.72 1.54
C GLN A 56 7.01 -10.27 3.00
N PHE A 57 6.45 -9.09 3.28
CA PHE A 57 6.50 -8.49 4.62
C PHE A 57 5.30 -8.82 5.51
N GLN A 58 4.12 -9.07 4.94
CA GLN A 58 2.91 -9.35 5.71
C GLN A 58 3.03 -10.60 6.60
N PRO A 59 3.57 -11.76 6.15
CA PRO A 59 3.70 -12.95 6.99
C PRO A 59 4.66 -12.77 8.17
N GLN A 60 5.64 -11.88 8.04
CA GLN A 60 6.65 -11.60 9.07
C GLN A 60 6.12 -10.71 10.19
N HIS A 61 4.98 -10.05 9.95
CA HIS A 61 4.41 -9.04 10.82
C HIS A 61 2.89 -9.17 10.91
N ARG A 62 2.38 -10.39 11.18
CA ARG A 62 0.94 -10.68 11.24
C ARG A 62 0.17 -9.84 12.25
N ASP A 63 0.81 -9.48 13.35
CA ASP A 63 0.19 -8.68 14.43
C ASP A 63 0.30 -7.16 14.16
N ALA A 64 0.75 -6.75 12.98
CA ALA A 64 0.81 -5.36 12.56
C ALA A 64 -0.41 -4.98 11.72
N ALA A 65 -0.96 -3.79 11.97
CA ALA A 65 -1.97 -3.21 11.10
C ALA A 65 -1.35 -2.89 9.75
N LEU A 66 -1.84 -3.52 8.68
CA LEU A 66 -1.38 -3.31 7.31
C LEU A 66 -2.14 -2.15 6.66
N ASN A 67 -1.40 -1.19 6.13
CA ASN A 67 -1.93 -0.10 5.31
C ASN A 67 -1.12 -0.02 4.02
N VAL A 68 -1.79 0.00 2.87
CA VAL A 68 -1.17 0.27 1.56
C VAL A 68 -1.80 1.55 1.02
N VAL A 69 -1.01 2.61 0.93
CA VAL A 69 -1.50 3.98 0.72
C VAL A 69 -0.63 4.74 -0.26
N GLY A 70 -1.21 5.69 -0.98
CA GLY A 70 -0.47 6.62 -1.83
C GLY A 70 -1.16 6.86 -3.16
N ASP A 71 -0.41 7.37 -4.15
CA ASP A 71 -0.93 7.72 -5.47
C ASP A 71 -0.78 6.53 -6.41
N PHE A 72 -1.91 5.90 -6.73
CA PHE A 72 -2.01 4.75 -7.63
C PHE A 72 -2.26 5.18 -9.08
N ASN A 73 -2.40 6.48 -9.35
CA ASN A 73 -2.86 7.04 -10.61
C ASN A 73 -4.16 6.35 -11.11
N SER A 74 -4.04 5.44 -12.08
CA SER A 74 -5.16 4.71 -12.68
C SER A 74 -5.23 3.24 -12.25
N ALA A 75 -4.30 2.78 -11.40
CA ALA A 75 -4.20 1.38 -11.01
C ALA A 75 -5.15 1.03 -9.85
N ASN A 76 -5.66 -0.20 -9.85
CA ASN A 76 -6.55 -0.69 -8.81
C ASN A 76 -6.05 -2.02 -8.22
N LEU A 77 -5.65 -1.97 -6.94
CA LEU A 77 -5.01 -3.08 -6.25
C LEU A 77 -5.96 -4.26 -5.96
N LYS A 78 -7.28 -4.05 -6.05
CA LYS A 78 -8.28 -5.10 -5.80
C LYS A 78 -8.09 -6.34 -6.69
N HIS A 79 -7.53 -6.16 -7.89
CA HIS A 79 -7.28 -7.25 -8.82
C HIS A 79 -6.07 -8.09 -8.44
N ALA A 80 -5.05 -7.49 -7.81
CA ALA A 80 -3.80 -8.16 -7.45
C ALA A 80 -3.82 -8.70 -6.02
N VAL A 81 -4.54 -8.03 -5.10
CA VAL A 81 -4.64 -8.43 -3.69
C VAL A 81 -6.11 -8.42 -3.26
N PRO A 82 -6.87 -9.51 -3.49
CA PRO A 82 -8.33 -9.52 -3.33
C PRO A 82 -8.80 -9.33 -1.89
N ASN A 83 -7.93 -9.55 -0.91
CA ASN A 83 -8.23 -9.41 0.52
C ASN A 83 -8.08 -7.97 1.04
N LEU A 84 -7.79 -7.00 0.16
CA LEU A 84 -7.67 -5.60 0.54
C LEU A 84 -8.86 -4.77 0.05
N TYR A 85 -9.40 -3.96 0.95
CA TYR A 85 -10.53 -3.07 0.69
C TYR A 85 -10.04 -1.64 0.51
N GLN A 86 -10.53 -0.99 -0.54
CA GLN A 86 -10.22 0.39 -0.85
C GLN A 86 -11.17 1.33 -0.08
N HIS A 87 -10.62 2.35 0.61
CA HIS A 87 -11.39 3.26 1.45
C HIS A 87 -11.61 4.68 0.89
N ILE A 88 -10.76 5.14 -0.04
CA ILE A 88 -10.86 6.48 -0.62
C ILE A 88 -11.79 6.46 -1.83
N THR A 89 -13.06 6.83 -1.63
CA THR A 89 -14.08 6.83 -2.70
C THR A 89 -14.41 8.23 -3.24
N PHE A 90 -13.60 9.23 -2.89
CA PHE A 90 -13.81 10.62 -3.30
C PHE A 90 -12.63 11.14 -4.13
N PRO A 91 -12.83 12.18 -4.99
CA PRO A 91 -11.75 12.74 -5.78
C PRO A 91 -10.65 13.34 -4.90
N THR A 92 -9.40 12.95 -5.16
CA THR A 92 -8.22 13.48 -4.46
C THR A 92 -7.42 14.46 -5.32
N LYS A 93 -7.63 14.40 -6.64
CA LYS A 93 -7.11 15.37 -7.61
C LYS A 93 -8.17 15.69 -8.65
N GLU A 94 -8.67 16.93 -8.62
CA GLU A 94 -9.74 17.40 -9.51
C GLU A 94 -10.98 16.50 -9.44
N LYS A 95 -11.31 15.80 -10.54
CA LYS A 95 -12.42 14.85 -10.65
C LYS A 95 -11.97 13.39 -10.58
N ARG A 96 -10.69 13.13 -10.27
CA ARG A 96 -10.10 11.79 -10.21
C ARG A 96 -9.69 11.43 -8.79
N THR A 97 -9.82 10.16 -8.46
CA THR A 97 -9.29 9.56 -7.24
C THR A 97 -8.00 8.87 -7.61
N LEU A 98 -6.87 9.55 -7.42
CA LEU A 98 -5.55 8.99 -7.68
C LEU A 98 -4.99 8.33 -6.42
N ASP A 99 -5.27 8.94 -5.28
CA ASP A 99 -4.83 8.41 -4.00
C ASP A 99 -5.76 7.29 -3.55
N HIS A 100 -5.18 6.17 -3.15
CA HIS A 100 -5.90 5.05 -2.58
C HIS A 100 -5.36 4.71 -1.20
N CYS A 101 -6.23 4.13 -0.39
CA CYS A 101 -5.91 3.54 0.90
C CYS A 101 -6.55 2.18 0.96
N TYR A 102 -5.73 1.15 1.18
CA TYR A 102 -6.13 -0.24 1.23
C TYR A 102 -5.79 -0.87 2.58
N THR A 103 -6.76 -1.55 3.20
CA THR A 103 -6.55 -2.37 4.42
C THR A 103 -7.29 -3.71 4.32
N PRO A 104 -6.93 -4.72 5.14
CA PRO A 104 -7.61 -6.03 5.16
C PRO A 104 -9.02 -6.03 5.76
N TYR A 105 -9.48 -4.88 6.25
CA TYR A 105 -10.74 -4.65 6.96
C TYR A 105 -11.44 -3.44 6.37
#